data_AF-A0A7L8CY61-F1
#
_entry.id   AF-A0A7L8CY61-F1
#
_cell.length_a   1.000
_cell.length_b   1.000
_cell.length_c   1.000
_cell.angle_alpha   90.00
_cell.angle_beta   90.00
_cell.angle_gamma   90.00
#
_symmetry.space_group_name_H-M   'P 1'
#
loop_
_entity.id
_entity.type
_entity.pdbx_description
1 polymer ?
#
loop_
_entity_poly.entity_id
_entity_poly.type
_entity_poly.pdbx_seq_one_letter_code
_entity_poly.pdbx_strand_id
1 'polypeptide(L)'
;MHLLPGQPMYGVAPALLIDCARQIHDWGLGAARCDFDIDDFSKALGAPISESIPVLQAMLADGVFTIAEGVPDRYVASQKLGQLALAKISPGISRAEAENLLAQVVEKASEINARSDSYDHRVTCLVVFGSYLTDKPHLGDLDIGAALDELPGRGDRREGEAIDAWLRRCEAARSRAARALRLRQPKKISVHEWDEVMRLQTPYELVFGALPDR
;
A
#
# COMPACT_ATOMS: atom_id res chain seq x y z
N MET A 1 -2.49 2.37 -6.13
CA MET A 1 -2.24 3.20 -7.33
C MET A 1 -0.98 4.02 -7.10
N HIS A 2 -0.03 4.05 -8.04
CA HIS A 2 1.24 4.78 -7.89
C HIS A 2 1.21 6.05 -8.74
N LEU A 3 1.54 7.20 -8.14
CA LEU A 3 1.51 8.51 -8.78
C LEU A 3 2.89 9.15 -8.69
N LEU A 4 3.44 9.54 -9.84
CA LEU A 4 4.77 10.12 -9.95
C LEU A 4 4.73 11.65 -9.75
N PRO A 5 5.70 12.25 -9.04
CA PRO A 5 5.77 13.70 -8.88
C PRO A 5 5.97 14.39 -10.23
N GLY A 6 5.21 15.45 -10.48
CA GLY A 6 5.36 16.26 -11.70
C GLY A 6 4.90 15.60 -13.00
N GLN A 7 4.48 14.33 -12.99
CA GLN A 7 3.90 13.68 -14.16
C GLN A 7 2.37 13.81 -14.11
N PRO A 8 1.74 14.54 -15.05
CA PRO A 8 0.29 14.67 -15.06
C PRO A 8 -0.35 13.32 -15.38
N MET A 9 -1.45 13.03 -14.70
CA MET A 9 -2.34 11.91 -14.97
C MET A 9 -3.65 12.48 -15.50
N TYR A 10 -4.18 11.92 -16.60
CA TYR A 10 -5.34 12.50 -17.30
C TYR A 10 -5.18 13.98 -17.68
N GLY A 11 -3.94 14.45 -17.87
CA GLY A 11 -3.64 15.87 -18.13
C GLY A 11 -3.65 16.76 -16.88
N VAL A 12 -3.86 16.19 -15.69
CA VAL A 12 -3.96 16.92 -14.41
C VAL A 12 -2.84 16.53 -13.45
N ALA A 13 -2.37 17.48 -12.64
CA ALA A 13 -1.41 17.18 -11.57
C ALA A 13 -1.98 16.13 -10.60
N PRO A 14 -1.24 15.07 -10.23
CA PRO A 14 -1.76 14.00 -9.39
C PRO A 14 -2.31 14.44 -8.02
N ALA A 15 -1.80 15.55 -7.47
CA ALA A 15 -2.30 16.12 -6.21
C ALA A 15 -3.76 16.57 -6.34
N LEU A 16 -4.10 17.25 -7.43
CA LEU A 16 -5.46 17.72 -7.70
C LEU A 16 -6.41 16.53 -7.90
N LEU A 17 -5.95 15.45 -8.54
CA LEU A 17 -6.75 14.23 -8.70
C LEU A 17 -6.99 13.49 -7.38
N ILE A 18 -5.98 13.41 -6.51
CA ILE A 18 -6.13 12.83 -5.17
C ILE A 18 -7.15 13.65 -4.36
N ASP A 19 -7.00 14.98 -4.35
CA ASP A 19 -7.89 15.86 -3.60
C ASP A 19 -9.32 15.85 -4.16
N CYS A 20 -9.49 15.79 -5.47
CA CYS A 20 -10.78 15.58 -6.13
C CYS A 20 -11.42 14.25 -5.72
N ALA A 21 -10.66 13.14 -5.80
CA ALA A 21 -11.14 11.82 -5.41
C ALA A 21 -11.53 11.74 -3.94
N ARG A 22 -10.80 12.41 -3.04
CA ARG A 22 -11.15 12.50 -1.61
C ARG A 22 -12.47 13.22 -1.40
N GLN A 23 -12.65 14.39 -2.03
CA GLN A 23 -13.89 15.15 -1.91
C GLN A 23 -15.11 14.33 -2.36
N ILE A 24 -15.01 13.68 -3.53
CA ILE A 24 -16.07 12.82 -4.06
C ILE A 24 -16.34 11.61 -3.13
N HIS A 25 -15.28 10.99 -2.61
CA HIS A 25 -15.40 9.86 -1.69
C HIS A 25 -16.06 10.24 -0.36
N ASP A 26 -15.70 11.41 0.18
CA ASP A 26 -16.24 11.91 1.45
C ASP A 26 -17.72 12.30 1.34
N TRP A 27 -18.19 12.73 0.17
CA TRP A 27 -19.62 12.95 -0.08
C TRP A 27 -20.44 11.65 0.07
N GLY A 28 -19.90 10.52 -0.36
CA GLY A 28 -20.54 9.21 -0.21
C GLY A 28 -20.55 8.65 1.22
N LEU A 29 -19.67 9.13 2.10
CA LEU A 29 -19.62 8.71 3.51
C LEU A 29 -20.54 9.52 4.43
N GLY A 30 -20.91 10.75 4.03
CA GLY A 30 -21.72 11.67 4.82
C GLY A 30 -23.13 11.98 4.28
N ALA A 31 -23.40 11.73 3.00
CA ALA A 31 -24.69 11.99 2.37
C ALA A 31 -25.37 10.70 1.90
N ALA A 32 -26.71 10.70 1.85
CA ALA A 32 -27.50 9.61 1.24
C ALA A 32 -27.29 9.46 -0.28
N ARG A 33 -26.26 10.11 -0.85
CA ARG A 33 -25.92 10.12 -2.27
C ARG A 33 -24.59 9.39 -2.48
N CYS A 34 -24.63 8.32 -3.26
CA CYS A 34 -23.45 7.59 -3.73
C CYS A 34 -23.02 8.01 -5.15
N ASP A 35 -23.68 9.03 -5.72
CA ASP A 35 -23.51 9.50 -7.09
C ASP A 35 -23.19 11.01 -7.17
N PHE A 36 -22.54 11.41 -8.26
CA PHE A 36 -22.15 12.80 -8.55
C PHE A 36 -22.35 13.11 -10.06
N ASP A 37 -22.43 14.40 -10.42
CA ASP A 37 -22.49 14.86 -11.82
C ASP A 37 -21.24 15.66 -12.25
N ILE A 38 -21.26 16.23 -13.46
CA ILE A 38 -20.16 17.04 -13.98
C ILE A 38 -19.93 18.33 -13.17
N ASP A 39 -20.97 18.94 -12.62
CA ASP A 39 -20.85 20.14 -11.78
C ASP A 39 -20.16 19.81 -10.46
N ASP A 40 -20.55 18.70 -9.85
CA ASP A 40 -19.92 18.16 -8.64
C ASP A 40 -18.45 17.83 -8.88
N PHE A 41 -18.14 17.12 -9.98
CA PHE A 41 -16.77 16.79 -10.37
C PHE A 41 -15.92 18.04 -10.64
N SER A 42 -16.47 19.02 -11.37
CA SER A 42 -15.80 20.30 -11.68
C SER A 42 -15.46 21.09 -10.42
N LYS A 43 -16.37 21.11 -9.43
CA LYS A 43 -16.11 21.70 -8.11
C LYS A 43 -15.00 20.97 -7.35
N ALA A 44 -15.05 19.64 -7.31
CA ALA A 44 -14.06 18.82 -6.62
C ALA A 44 -12.66 18.95 -7.24
N LEU A 45 -12.59 19.02 -8.58
CA LEU A 45 -11.36 19.23 -9.32
C LEU A 45 -10.81 20.66 -9.16
N GLY A 46 -11.68 21.63 -8.88
CA GLY A 46 -11.33 23.05 -8.79
C GLY A 46 -11.06 23.69 -10.16
N ALA A 47 -11.69 23.17 -11.22
CA ALA A 47 -11.52 23.61 -12.61
C ALA A 47 -12.87 23.87 -13.29
N PRO A 48 -12.95 24.74 -14.31
CA PRO A 48 -14.19 24.94 -15.08
C PRO A 48 -14.72 23.64 -15.72
N ILE A 49 -16.04 23.58 -15.96
CA ILE A 49 -16.69 22.40 -16.57
C ILE A 49 -16.02 22.01 -17.90
N SER A 50 -15.70 22.98 -18.74
CA SER A 50 -15.05 22.74 -20.04
C SER A 50 -13.70 22.04 -19.93
N GLU A 51 -12.94 22.32 -18.87
CA GLU A 51 -11.64 21.67 -18.60
C GLU A 51 -11.82 20.34 -17.86
N SER A 52 -12.91 20.21 -17.11
CA SER A 52 -13.23 19.02 -16.32
C SER A 52 -13.76 17.86 -17.18
N ILE A 53 -14.50 18.16 -18.26
CA ILE A 53 -15.06 17.15 -19.18
C ILE A 53 -14.01 16.14 -19.69
N PRO A 54 -12.89 16.55 -20.30
CA PRO A 54 -11.92 15.60 -20.83
C PRO A 54 -11.27 14.74 -19.73
N VAL A 55 -11.06 15.32 -18.54
CA VAL A 55 -10.53 14.59 -17.37
C VAL A 55 -11.54 13.56 -16.89
N LEU A 56 -12.81 13.95 -16.74
CA LEU A 56 -13.90 13.07 -16.34
C LEU A 56 -14.06 11.90 -17.33
N GLN A 57 -14.03 12.18 -18.63
CA GLN A 57 -14.13 11.14 -19.67
C GLN A 57 -12.96 10.16 -19.62
N ALA A 58 -11.74 10.65 -19.42
CA ALA A 58 -10.56 9.79 -19.29
C ALA A 58 -10.63 8.91 -18.02
N MET A 59 -11.07 9.48 -16.89
CA MET A 59 -11.27 8.74 -15.64
C MET A 59 -12.40 7.71 -15.72
N LEU A 60 -13.49 8.04 -16.43
CA LEU A 60 -14.59 7.12 -16.72
C LEU A 60 -14.11 5.94 -17.57
N ALA A 61 -13.35 6.22 -18.64
CA ALA A 61 -12.80 5.20 -19.52
C ALA A 61 -11.81 4.28 -18.79
N ASP A 62 -11.05 4.80 -17.81
CA ASP A 62 -10.15 4.02 -16.97
C ASP A 62 -10.89 3.30 -15.80
N GLY A 63 -12.22 3.44 -15.71
CA GLY A 63 -13.04 2.78 -14.69
C GLY A 63 -12.80 3.30 -13.28
N VAL A 64 -12.33 4.55 -13.12
CA VAL A 64 -12.22 5.18 -11.80
C VAL A 64 -13.60 5.37 -11.18
N PHE A 65 -14.61 5.60 -11.99
CA PHE A 65 -16.03 5.58 -11.63
C PHE A 65 -16.84 5.01 -12.80
N THR A 66 -18.13 4.77 -12.59
CA THR A 66 -19.05 4.22 -13.61
C THR A 66 -20.29 5.09 -13.72
N ILE A 67 -21.04 4.98 -14.83
CA ILE A 67 -22.35 5.64 -14.93
C ILE A 67 -23.33 4.97 -13.97
N ALA A 68 -24.14 5.77 -13.27
CA ALA A 68 -25.19 5.29 -12.38
C ALA A 68 -26.28 4.56 -13.18
N GLU A 69 -26.76 3.44 -12.64
CA GLU A 69 -27.76 2.63 -13.32
C GLU A 69 -29.08 3.41 -13.49
N GLY A 70 -29.55 3.54 -14.73
CA GLY A 70 -30.81 4.22 -15.04
C GLY A 70 -30.80 5.74 -14.96
N VAL A 71 -29.65 6.37 -14.67
CA VAL A 71 -29.54 7.83 -14.59
C VAL A 71 -28.37 8.34 -15.45
N PRO A 72 -28.65 8.82 -16.68
CA PRO A 72 -27.65 9.47 -17.52
C PRO A 72 -26.96 10.62 -16.79
N ASP A 73 -25.68 10.84 -17.11
CA ASP A 73 -24.86 11.94 -16.57
C ASP A 73 -24.65 11.93 -15.04
N ARG A 74 -25.00 10.83 -14.37
CA ARG A 74 -24.63 10.55 -12.98
C ARG A 74 -23.57 9.47 -12.93
N TYR A 75 -22.61 9.64 -12.03
CA TYR A 75 -21.46 8.77 -11.86
C TYR A 75 -21.38 8.24 -10.44
N VAL A 76 -21.02 6.97 -10.29
CA VAL A 76 -20.84 6.29 -9.00
C VAL A 76 -19.37 6.00 -8.79
N ALA A 77 -18.87 6.32 -7.61
CA ALA A 77 -17.51 6.02 -7.20
C ALA A 77 -17.23 4.51 -7.26
N SER A 78 -16.09 4.12 -7.84
CA SER A 78 -15.63 2.73 -7.80
C SER A 78 -14.58 2.51 -6.70
N GLN A 79 -14.19 1.25 -6.49
CA GLN A 79 -13.03 0.90 -5.66
C GLN A 79 -11.75 1.64 -6.11
N LYS A 80 -11.59 1.88 -7.42
CA LYS A 80 -10.42 2.55 -7.99
C LYS A 80 -10.39 4.04 -7.63
N LEU A 81 -11.54 4.70 -7.46
CA LEU A 81 -11.61 6.06 -6.90
C LEU A 81 -11.14 6.09 -5.45
N GLY A 82 -11.55 5.13 -4.63
CA GLY A 82 -11.05 4.98 -3.26
C GLY A 82 -9.54 4.75 -3.20
N GLN A 83 -9.00 3.93 -4.12
CA GLN A 83 -7.55 3.74 -4.25
C GLN A 83 -6.81 5.02 -4.66
N LEU A 84 -7.40 5.84 -5.53
CA LEU A 84 -6.86 7.14 -5.93
C LEU A 84 -6.88 8.13 -4.75
N ALA A 85 -7.98 8.19 -3.97
CA ALA A 85 -8.09 9.05 -2.79
C ALA A 85 -7.05 8.73 -1.70
N LEU A 86 -6.64 7.46 -1.60
CA LEU A 86 -5.60 6.99 -0.68
C LEU A 86 -4.19 6.99 -1.27
N ALA A 87 -4.04 7.32 -2.56
CA ALA A 87 -2.76 7.27 -3.23
C ALA A 87 -1.76 8.29 -2.64
N LYS A 88 -0.48 7.94 -2.72
CA LYS A 88 0.63 8.81 -2.34
C LYS A 88 1.41 9.20 -3.58
N ILE A 89 1.76 10.48 -3.67
CA ILE A 89 2.69 10.97 -4.68
C ILE A 89 4.10 10.70 -4.15
N SER A 90 4.84 9.85 -4.84
CA SER A 90 6.19 9.48 -4.48
C SER A 90 6.99 9.30 -5.76
N PRO A 91 8.26 9.73 -5.82
CA PRO A 91 9.14 9.41 -6.95
C PRO A 91 9.35 7.90 -7.12
N GLY A 92 8.90 7.10 -6.15
CA GLY A 92 9.09 5.67 -6.14
C GLY A 92 10.55 5.32 -5.85
N ILE A 93 10.91 4.09 -6.18
CA ILE A 93 12.27 3.56 -6.16
C ILE A 93 12.61 3.04 -7.54
N SER A 94 13.87 3.24 -7.96
CA SER A 94 14.36 2.57 -9.16
C SER A 94 14.42 1.06 -8.92
N ARG A 95 14.36 0.27 -9.99
CA ARG A 95 14.55 -1.19 -9.88
C ARG A 95 15.86 -1.57 -9.17
N ALA A 96 16.97 -0.91 -9.52
CA ALA A 96 18.26 -1.13 -8.86
C ALA A 96 18.22 -0.80 -7.36
N GLU A 97 17.47 0.24 -6.97
CA GLU A 97 17.25 0.56 -5.56
C GLU A 97 16.40 -0.53 -4.87
N ALA A 98 15.35 -1.03 -5.52
CA ALA A 98 14.52 -2.10 -4.99
C ALA A 98 15.31 -3.41 -4.81
N GLU A 99 16.16 -3.76 -5.77
CA GLU A 99 17.07 -4.91 -5.68
C GLU A 99 18.06 -4.78 -4.52
N ASN A 100 18.64 -3.58 -4.32
CA ASN A 100 19.54 -3.31 -3.19
C ASN A 100 18.80 -3.38 -1.85
N LEU A 101 17.59 -2.85 -1.75
CA LEU A 101 16.77 -2.95 -0.56
C LEU A 101 16.38 -4.40 -0.26
N LEU A 102 16.04 -5.18 -1.29
CA LEU A 102 15.76 -6.60 -1.16
C LEU A 102 16.98 -7.36 -0.61
N ALA A 103 18.16 -7.11 -1.17
CA ALA A 103 19.41 -7.73 -0.70
C ALA A 103 19.67 -7.43 0.79
N GLN A 104 19.47 -6.18 1.22
CA GLN A 104 19.61 -5.78 2.63
C GLN A 104 18.59 -6.50 3.54
N VAL A 105 17.35 -6.69 3.09
CA VAL A 105 16.34 -7.42 3.85
C VAL A 105 16.71 -8.90 3.99
N VAL A 106 17.19 -9.53 2.91
CA VAL A 106 17.66 -10.93 2.91
C VAL A 106 18.88 -11.11 3.81
N GLU A 107 19.84 -10.20 3.74
CA GLU A 107 21.01 -10.18 4.63
C GLU A 107 20.58 -10.05 6.09
N LYS A 108 19.61 -9.17 6.37
CA LYS A 108 19.09 -8.99 7.73
C LYS A 108 18.37 -10.23 8.26
N ALA A 109 17.59 -10.90 7.42
CA ALA A 109 16.95 -12.17 7.77
C ALA A 109 17.98 -13.26 8.08
N SER A 110 19.07 -13.29 7.31
CA SER A 110 20.21 -14.19 7.56
C SER A 110 20.90 -13.88 8.90
N GLU A 111 21.13 -12.60 9.21
CA GLU A 111 21.72 -12.17 10.48
C GLU A 111 20.83 -12.56 11.67
N ILE A 112 19.51 -12.32 11.57
CA ILE A 112 18.53 -12.69 12.61
C ILE A 112 18.59 -14.20 12.87
N ASN A 113 18.61 -15.01 11.81
CA ASN A 113 18.65 -16.45 11.92
C ASN A 113 19.98 -16.98 12.46
N ALA A 114 21.10 -16.30 12.17
CA ALA A 114 22.43 -16.67 12.67
C ALA A 114 22.65 -16.26 14.14
N ARG A 115 21.97 -15.22 14.62
CA ARG A 115 22.05 -14.71 16.00
C ARG A 115 20.78 -15.04 16.78
N SER A 116 20.35 -16.29 16.71
CA SER A 116 19.12 -16.78 17.38
C SER A 116 19.13 -16.60 18.90
N ASP A 117 20.30 -16.36 19.50
CA ASP A 117 20.47 -15.99 20.90
C ASP A 117 20.08 -14.53 21.22
N SER A 118 19.95 -13.69 20.20
CA SER A 118 19.74 -12.24 20.31
C SER A 118 18.33 -11.80 19.86
N TYR A 119 17.54 -12.71 19.31
CA TYR A 119 16.20 -12.47 18.76
C TYR A 119 15.21 -13.52 19.27
N ASP A 120 13.95 -13.13 19.44
CA ASP A 120 12.87 -14.02 19.92
C ASP A 120 12.14 -14.75 18.77
N HIS A 121 12.53 -14.44 17.53
CA HIS A 121 11.91 -14.97 16.32
C HIS A 121 12.98 -15.35 15.29
N ARG A 122 12.64 -16.35 14.47
CA ARG A 122 13.41 -16.75 13.29
C ARG A 122 12.61 -16.39 12.03
N VAL A 123 13.28 -15.86 11.01
CA VAL A 123 12.67 -15.65 9.69
C VAL A 123 12.66 -16.96 8.93
N THR A 124 11.49 -17.50 8.62
CA THR A 124 11.34 -18.77 7.89
C THR A 124 11.21 -18.57 6.38
N CYS A 125 10.54 -17.49 5.99
CA CYS A 125 10.24 -17.19 4.59
C CYS A 125 10.25 -15.69 4.34
N LEU A 126 10.80 -15.27 3.21
CA LEU A 126 10.50 -13.98 2.60
C LEU A 126 10.08 -14.17 1.15
N VAL A 127 9.03 -13.46 0.74
CA VAL A 127 8.58 -13.36 -0.65
C VAL A 127 8.50 -11.91 -1.09
N VAL A 128 8.69 -11.64 -2.37
CA VAL A 128 8.35 -10.35 -3.00
C VAL A 128 7.10 -10.51 -3.84
N PHE A 129 6.29 -9.46 -3.92
CA PHE A 129 5.07 -9.47 -4.72
C PHE A 129 4.75 -8.09 -5.28
N GLY A 130 3.57 -7.95 -5.89
CA GLY A 130 3.07 -6.66 -6.33
C GLY A 130 3.88 -6.07 -7.49
N SER A 131 4.17 -4.77 -7.42
CA SER A 131 4.77 -4.06 -8.55
C SER A 131 6.18 -4.53 -8.91
N TYR A 132 6.89 -5.13 -7.95
CA TYR A 132 8.25 -5.65 -8.13
C TYR A 132 8.33 -6.74 -9.22
N LEU A 133 7.29 -7.58 -9.34
CA LEU A 133 7.20 -8.68 -10.31
C LEU A 133 6.89 -8.24 -11.74
N THR A 134 6.67 -6.95 -11.98
CA THR A 134 6.45 -6.40 -13.32
C THR A 134 7.75 -5.83 -13.88
N ASP A 135 7.90 -5.64 -15.19
CA ASP A 135 9.11 -5.04 -15.80
C ASP A 135 9.21 -3.51 -15.65
N LYS A 136 8.47 -2.92 -14.71
CA LYS A 136 8.48 -1.47 -14.52
C LYS A 136 9.88 -1.00 -14.07
N PRO A 137 10.45 0.04 -14.70
CA PRO A 137 11.76 0.57 -14.31
C PRO A 137 11.73 1.31 -12.96
N HIS A 138 10.55 1.80 -12.57
CA HIS A 138 10.28 2.47 -11.30
C HIS A 138 9.11 1.79 -10.59
N LEU A 139 9.30 1.52 -9.30
CA LEU A 139 8.33 0.89 -8.42
C LEU A 139 7.84 1.92 -7.41
N GLY A 140 6.60 1.78 -6.93
CA GLY A 140 6.10 2.69 -5.89
C GLY A 140 6.81 2.48 -4.56
N ASP A 141 6.94 1.22 -4.21
CA ASP A 141 7.56 0.64 -3.04
C ASP A 141 7.87 -0.84 -3.32
N LEU A 142 8.67 -1.44 -2.45
CA LEU A 142 9.00 -2.86 -2.45
C LEU A 142 8.05 -3.59 -1.49
N ASP A 143 7.12 -4.37 -2.04
CA ASP A 143 6.20 -5.22 -1.27
C ASP A 143 6.88 -6.55 -0.89
N ILE A 144 6.99 -6.83 0.41
CA ILE A 144 7.62 -8.04 0.96
C ILE A 144 6.63 -8.77 1.86
N GLY A 145 6.42 -10.06 1.62
CA GLY A 145 5.77 -10.97 2.55
C GLY A 145 6.78 -11.68 3.44
N ALA A 146 6.49 -11.86 4.72
CA ALA A 146 7.36 -12.57 5.64
C ALA A 146 6.61 -13.58 6.51
N ALA A 147 7.23 -14.74 6.72
CA ALA A 147 6.82 -15.70 7.75
C ALA A 147 7.91 -15.79 8.83
N LEU A 148 7.48 -15.89 10.09
CA LEU A 148 8.34 -15.92 11.26
C LEU A 148 7.91 -17.07 12.18
N ASP A 149 8.88 -17.76 12.77
CA ASP A 149 8.65 -18.72 13.87
C ASP A 149 9.08 -18.10 15.21
N GLU A 150 8.37 -18.43 16.28
CA GLU A 150 8.78 -18.09 17.65
C GLU A 150 9.83 -19.09 18.17
N LEU A 151 10.86 -18.59 18.86
CA LEU A 151 11.85 -19.44 19.51
C LEU A 151 11.40 -19.76 20.96
N PRO A 152 11.35 -21.04 21.36
CA PRO A 152 10.88 -21.42 22.69
C PRO A 152 11.84 -20.95 23.80
N GLY A 153 11.30 -20.35 24.88
CA GLY A 153 12.05 -20.10 26.12
C GLY A 153 12.29 -18.64 26.54
N ARG A 154 11.77 -17.64 25.83
CA ARG A 154 11.91 -16.20 26.22
C ARG A 154 10.61 -15.46 26.54
N GLY A 155 9.47 -16.13 26.56
CA GLY A 155 8.17 -15.54 26.87
C GLY A 155 7.97 -15.02 28.30
N ASP A 156 8.90 -15.25 29.23
CA ASP A 156 8.66 -15.09 30.68
C ASP A 156 9.68 -14.21 31.44
N ARG A 157 10.25 -13.18 30.80
CA ARG A 157 11.00 -12.13 31.51
C ARG A 157 10.21 -10.84 31.58
N ARG A 158 9.26 -10.77 32.52
CA ARG A 158 8.55 -9.54 32.92
C ARG A 158 9.20 -8.94 34.17
N GLU A 159 9.85 -7.79 34.02
CA GLU A 159 9.95 -6.76 35.07
C GLU A 159 10.41 -5.43 34.45
N GLY A 160 9.53 -4.41 34.48
CA GLY A 160 9.86 -3.00 34.22
C GLY A 160 9.61 -2.46 32.80
N GLU A 161 8.37 -2.03 32.51
CA GLU A 161 8.03 -0.67 32.01
C GLU A 161 6.62 -0.64 31.36
N ALA A 162 5.70 0.04 32.04
CA ALA A 162 4.30 0.23 31.65
C ALA A 162 4.05 1.68 31.24
N ILE A 163 3.80 1.88 29.94
CA ILE A 163 3.04 2.97 29.25
C ILE A 163 3.16 2.71 27.73
N ASP A 164 4.33 2.31 27.25
CA ASP A 164 4.59 1.99 25.85
C ASP A 164 4.01 0.63 25.42
N ALA A 165 3.91 -0.30 26.37
CA ALA A 165 3.18 -1.57 26.25
C ALA A 165 1.66 -1.42 25.97
N TRP A 166 1.08 -0.20 26.05
CA TRP A 166 -0.31 0.10 25.65
C TRP A 166 -0.36 0.66 24.20
N LEU A 167 0.59 1.53 23.80
CA LEU A 167 0.79 1.96 22.40
C LEU A 167 1.22 0.80 21.48
N ARG A 168 2.10 -0.08 21.96
CA ARG A 168 2.50 -1.35 21.32
C ARG A 168 1.35 -2.35 21.15
N ARG A 169 0.22 -2.19 21.86
CA ARG A 169 -1.01 -2.99 21.74
C ARG A 169 -2.01 -2.41 20.74
N CYS A 170 -1.95 -1.11 20.45
CA CYS A 170 -2.78 -0.43 19.44
C CYS A 170 -2.10 -0.35 18.06
N GLU A 171 -0.76 -0.38 18.00
CA GLU A 171 0.03 -0.65 16.77
C GLU A 171 0.06 -2.14 16.39
N ALA A 172 -0.36 -3.03 17.30
CA ALA A 172 -0.39 -4.49 17.15
C ALA A 172 -1.35 -5.03 16.08
N ALA A 173 -1.87 -4.19 15.18
CA ALA A 173 -2.64 -4.61 14.01
C ALA A 173 -1.88 -4.46 12.68
N ARG A 174 -0.69 -3.82 12.67
CA ARG A 174 0.11 -3.60 11.45
C ARG A 174 1.47 -4.28 11.57
N SER A 175 1.52 -5.51 11.05
CA SER A 175 2.68 -6.31 10.61
C SER A 175 3.86 -6.40 11.58
N ARG A 176 3.90 -7.48 12.38
CA ARG A 176 5.04 -7.90 13.23
C ARG A 176 6.36 -8.00 12.45
N ALA A 177 6.29 -8.29 11.14
CA ALA A 177 7.43 -8.48 10.27
C ALA A 177 8.24 -7.18 10.03
N ALA A 178 7.58 -6.02 9.89
CA ALA A 178 8.26 -4.73 9.70
C ALA A 178 9.16 -4.38 10.90
N ARG A 179 8.74 -4.78 12.10
CA ARG A 179 9.42 -4.49 13.36
C ARG A 179 10.58 -5.46 13.63
N ALA A 180 10.44 -6.73 13.25
CA ALA A 180 11.49 -7.74 13.35
C ALA A 180 12.74 -7.35 12.52
N LEU A 181 12.53 -6.74 11.35
CA LEU A 181 13.62 -6.35 10.44
C LEU A 181 14.35 -5.06 10.84
N ARG A 182 13.95 -4.36 11.92
CA ARG A 182 14.55 -3.10 12.41
C ARG A 182 14.80 -2.04 11.32
N LEU A 183 13.97 -2.03 10.27
CA LEU A 183 14.06 -1.02 9.23
C LEU A 183 13.55 0.31 9.82
N ARG A 184 14.44 1.28 10.03
CA ARG A 184 14.03 2.67 10.31
C ARG A 184 13.20 3.13 9.11
N GLN A 185 11.88 3.09 9.26
CA GLN A 185 10.85 3.32 8.22
C GLN A 185 11.41 3.89 6.90
N PRO A 186 11.83 3.05 5.94
CA PRO A 186 11.98 3.54 4.60
C PRO A 186 10.56 3.65 4.05
N LYS A 187 10.14 4.84 3.61
CA LYS A 187 8.89 5.09 2.85
C LYS A 187 8.81 4.32 1.51
N LYS A 188 9.58 3.23 1.38
CA LYS A 188 10.02 2.53 0.17
C LYS A 188 9.89 1.00 0.30
N ILE A 189 9.64 0.46 1.50
CA ILE A 189 9.41 -0.98 1.71
C ILE A 189 8.10 -1.16 2.50
N SER A 190 7.21 -2.00 1.98
CA SER A 190 5.95 -2.41 2.59
C SER A 190 6.07 -3.88 2.99
N VAL A 191 5.89 -4.20 4.27
CA VAL A 191 6.09 -5.57 4.80
C VAL A 191 4.77 -6.13 5.31
N HIS A 192 4.40 -7.31 4.83
CA HIS A 192 3.15 -8.01 5.09
C HIS A 192 3.40 -9.38 5.74
N GLU A 193 2.47 -9.84 6.59
CA GLU A 193 2.52 -11.21 7.12
C GLU A 193 2.16 -12.22 6.01
N TRP A 194 2.74 -13.42 6.04
CA TRP A 194 2.50 -14.46 5.02
C TRP A 194 1.00 -14.74 4.77
N ASP A 195 0.20 -14.81 5.85
CA ASP A 195 -1.25 -15.01 5.77
C ASP A 195 -1.98 -13.87 5.05
N GLU A 196 -1.44 -12.65 5.10
CA GLU A 196 -1.95 -11.52 4.34
C GLU A 196 -1.65 -11.68 2.85
N VAL A 197 -0.42 -12.07 2.49
CA VAL A 197 -0.04 -12.34 1.09
C VAL A 197 -0.90 -13.45 0.49
N MET A 198 -1.16 -14.53 1.25
CA MET A 198 -2.04 -15.61 0.80
C MET A 198 -3.49 -15.15 0.58
N ARG A 199 -4.01 -14.28 1.46
CA ARG A 199 -5.36 -13.71 1.31
C ARG A 199 -5.48 -12.79 0.10
N LEU A 200 -4.41 -12.10 -0.26
CA LEU A 200 -4.39 -11.22 -1.43
C LEU A 200 -4.41 -12.00 -2.76
N GLN A 201 -4.10 -13.30 -2.74
CA GLN A 201 -4.03 -14.16 -3.94
C GLN A 201 -3.17 -13.57 -5.07
N THR A 202 -2.20 -12.75 -4.71
CA THR A 202 -1.28 -12.11 -5.67
C THR A 202 -0.15 -13.06 -6.04
N PRO A 203 0.35 -13.01 -7.30
CA PRO A 203 1.60 -13.66 -7.63
C PRO A 203 2.73 -13.18 -6.71
N TYR A 204 3.60 -14.10 -6.30
CA TYR A 204 4.74 -13.83 -5.43
C TYR A 204 5.95 -14.65 -5.88
N GLU A 205 7.15 -14.20 -5.50
CA GLU A 205 8.42 -14.90 -5.73
C GLU A 205 9.14 -15.11 -4.39
N LEU A 206 9.60 -16.34 -4.14
CA LEU A 206 10.38 -16.69 -2.95
C LEU A 206 11.81 -16.16 -3.07
N VAL A 207 12.23 -15.37 -2.08
CA VAL A 207 13.56 -14.71 -2.07
C VAL A 207 14.42 -15.13 -0.88
N PHE A 208 13.84 -15.75 0.14
CA PHE A 208 14.59 -16.28 1.28
C PHE A 208 13.85 -17.42 1.99
N GLY A 209 14.61 -18.45 2.40
CA GLY A 209 14.09 -19.55 3.22
C GLY A 209 13.25 -20.54 2.43
N ALA A 210 12.16 -21.02 3.04
CA ALA A 210 11.23 -21.96 2.42
C ALA A 210 9.78 -21.53 2.71
N LEU A 211 8.87 -21.81 1.78
CA LEU A 211 7.45 -21.54 2.00
C LEU A 211 6.94 -22.35 3.20
N PRO A 212 6.12 -21.76 4.08
CA PRO A 212 5.50 -22.50 5.18
C PRO A 212 4.65 -23.65 4.65
N ASP A 213 4.73 -24.80 5.32
CA ASP A 213 3.80 -25.91 5.07
C ASP A 213 2.37 -25.44 5.43
N ARG A 214 1.41 -25.74 4.54
CA ARG A 214 0.01 -25.33 4.65
C ARG A 214 -0.72 -25.96 5.84
#